data_AF-A0A293M8I1-F1
#
_entry.id   AF-A0A293M8I1-F1
#
_cell.length_a   1.000
_cell.length_b   1.000
_cell.length_c   1.000
_cell.angle_alpha   90.00
_cell.angle_beta   90.00
_cell.angle_gamma   90.00
#
_symmetry.space_group_name_H-M   'P 1'
#
loop_
_entity.id
_entity.type
_entity.pdbx_description
1 polymer ?
#
loop_
_entity_poly.entity_id
_entity_poly.type
_entity_poly.pdbx_seq_one_letter_code
_entity_poly.pdbx_strand_id
1 'polypeptide(L)'
;MYDEKLFSDNFKAYSEDGIKVTLKAFQKFLSQEQKDPLSEDERSVSKFMRDYLQDPLRDAQEPFFEVPEFLDFLFSKENEVWDHKHDQVNQSMTQPLTHYWVASSHNTYLTGDQVKSESSTEAYARCLRMSCRCIELDCWDGADGMPYVYHGHTLTTKIRFIDVIKAIKEHAFVTSEYPVILSIENHCTLPQQRKMANLFQEVFGENLLTQPVERDALEMPSPERLKRKVIIKHKKLPEGTDEKVVVIRNDEPGQDTDVSNAMKNGILYLEDPVDKEWRPHFFFFMLTQNRMYYAEEQQMQDDEEEGEGETTSLQQQREGVPNEELHFGEKWFHGKLAGGRLKAQELESLSHQVKTGKRPD
;
A
#
# COMPACT_ATOMS: atom_id res chain seq x y z
N MET A 1 11.37 -16.47 15.40
CA MET A 1 11.28 -17.89 15.82
C MET A 1 12.25 -18.06 16.97
N TYR A 2 11.76 -18.30 18.18
CA TYR A 2 12.58 -18.43 19.40
C TYR A 2 13.18 -19.85 19.47
N ASP A 3 14.49 -19.95 19.73
CA ASP A 3 15.19 -21.21 19.98
C ASP A 3 15.78 -21.16 21.40
N GLU A 4 15.18 -21.96 22.30
CA GLU A 4 15.53 -22.03 23.71
C GLU A 4 16.98 -22.48 23.95
N LYS A 5 17.52 -23.33 23.08
CA LYS A 5 18.88 -23.84 23.21
C LYS A 5 19.88 -22.76 22.80
N LEU A 6 19.63 -22.07 21.69
CA LEU A 6 20.44 -20.95 21.23
C LEU A 6 20.45 -19.81 22.26
N PHE A 7 19.30 -19.48 22.85
CA PHE A 7 19.22 -18.49 23.90
C PHE A 7 20.00 -18.93 25.14
N SER A 8 19.76 -20.15 25.64
CA SER A 8 20.43 -20.67 26.85
C SER A 8 21.95 -20.75 26.72
N ASP A 9 22.47 -21.07 25.54
CA ASP A 9 23.91 -21.17 25.30
C ASP A 9 24.59 -19.80 25.31
N ASN A 10 23.93 -18.75 24.80
CA ASN A 10 24.45 -17.38 24.78
C ASN A 10 24.17 -16.61 26.08
N PHE A 11 23.04 -16.88 26.76
CA PHE A 11 22.64 -16.20 27.99
C PHE A 11 23.61 -16.44 29.16
N LYS A 12 24.25 -17.62 29.22
CA LYS A 12 25.26 -17.95 30.24
C LYS A 12 26.46 -16.99 30.26
N ALA A 13 26.75 -16.30 29.16
CA ALA A 13 27.83 -15.32 29.10
C ALA A 13 27.49 -13.99 29.82
N TYR A 14 26.20 -13.74 30.06
CA TYR A 14 25.64 -12.49 30.56
C TYR A 14 24.81 -12.66 31.85
N SER A 15 24.76 -13.87 32.40
CA SER A 15 24.14 -14.17 33.69
C SER A 15 25.00 -15.16 34.47
N GLU A 16 25.67 -14.69 35.53
CA GLU A 16 26.53 -15.54 36.38
C GLU A 16 25.73 -16.55 37.21
N ASP A 17 24.50 -16.19 37.58
CA ASP A 17 23.58 -17.02 38.36
C ASP A 17 22.54 -17.76 37.49
N GLY A 18 22.45 -17.43 36.20
CA GLY A 18 21.46 -17.96 35.27
C GLY A 18 20.04 -17.47 35.53
N ILE A 19 19.85 -16.47 36.40
CA ILE A 19 18.55 -16.01 36.87
C ILE A 19 18.32 -14.55 36.49
N LYS A 20 19.37 -13.72 36.49
CA LYS A 20 19.26 -12.29 36.17
C LYS A 20 20.43 -11.76 35.35
N VAL A 21 20.17 -10.69 34.60
CA VAL A 21 21.15 -9.87 33.91
C VAL A 21 21.31 -8.57 34.71
N THR A 22 22.46 -8.41 35.36
CA THR A 22 22.77 -7.19 36.13
C THR A 22 23.09 -6.02 35.20
N LEU A 23 23.05 -4.79 35.73
CA LEU A 23 23.45 -3.58 34.99
C LEU A 23 24.78 -3.74 34.25
N LYS A 24 25.81 -4.28 34.92
CA LYS A 24 27.15 -4.49 34.32
C LYS A 24 27.13 -5.55 33.23
N ALA A 25 26.35 -6.61 33.39
CA ALA A 25 26.22 -7.65 32.38
C ALA A 25 25.46 -7.14 31.15
N PHE A 26 24.41 -6.34 31.35
CA PHE A 26 23.67 -5.69 30.27
C PHE A 26 24.53 -4.66 29.54
N GLN A 27 25.31 -3.84 30.26
CA GLN A 27 26.29 -2.93 29.65
C GLN A 27 27.31 -3.68 28.79
N LYS A 28 27.81 -4.83 29.28
CA LYS A 28 28.72 -5.69 28.52
C LYS A 28 28.06 -6.25 27.26
N PHE A 29 26.80 -6.70 27.37
CA PHE A 29 26.02 -7.16 26.22
C PHE A 29 25.85 -6.06 25.16
N LEU A 30 25.47 -4.85 25.58
CA LEU A 30 25.34 -3.69 24.68
C LEU A 30 26.67 -3.35 24.00
N SER A 31 27.80 -3.43 24.72
CA SER A 31 29.11 -3.11 24.18
C SER A 31 29.66 -4.19 23.22
N GLN A 32 29.53 -5.47 23.59
CA GLN A 32 30.19 -6.57 22.87
C GLN A 32 29.34 -7.12 21.72
N GLU A 33 28.04 -7.29 21.95
CA GLU A 33 27.12 -7.89 20.96
C GLU A 33 26.46 -6.79 20.11
N GLN A 34 25.79 -5.83 20.76
CA GLN A 34 25.03 -4.79 20.04
C GLN A 34 25.92 -3.68 19.47
N LYS A 35 27.12 -3.50 20.03
CA LYS A 35 28.04 -2.38 19.73
C LYS A 35 27.34 -1.02 19.85
N ASP A 36 26.46 -0.90 20.83
CA ASP A 36 25.66 0.28 21.07
C ASP A 36 26.48 1.35 21.84
N PRO A 37 26.58 2.59 21.34
CA PRO A 37 27.21 3.70 22.05
C PRO A 37 26.64 3.97 23.45
N LEU A 38 25.40 3.57 23.74
CA LEU A 38 24.78 3.67 25.07
C LEU A 38 25.65 2.98 26.13
N SER A 39 26.39 1.93 25.75
CA SER A 39 27.25 1.17 26.66
C SER A 39 28.44 1.96 27.23
N GLU A 40 28.79 3.13 26.67
CA GLU A 40 29.91 3.96 27.12
C GLU A 40 29.66 4.64 28.48
N ASP A 41 28.40 4.93 28.82
CA ASP A 41 28.01 5.57 30.07
C ASP A 41 27.07 4.69 30.90
N GLU A 42 27.58 4.18 32.02
CA GLU A 42 26.83 3.33 32.96
C GLU A 42 25.55 4.00 33.48
N ARG A 43 25.55 5.34 33.64
CA ARG A 43 24.34 6.07 34.07
C ARG A 43 23.25 6.05 33.01
N SER A 44 23.64 6.17 31.73
CA SER A 44 22.72 6.11 30.60
C SER A 44 22.13 4.70 30.45
N VAL A 45 22.93 3.65 30.60
CA VAL A 45 22.44 2.26 30.62
C VAL A 45 21.47 2.03 31.80
N SER A 46 21.82 2.50 33.00
CA SER A 46 20.96 2.37 34.18
C SER A 46 19.62 3.10 34.01
N LYS A 47 19.66 4.30 33.43
CA LYS A 47 18.44 5.05 33.09
C LYS A 47 17.59 4.30 32.06
N PHE A 48 18.20 3.80 30.99
CA PHE A 48 17.50 3.02 29.96
C PHE A 48 16.78 1.80 30.55
N MET A 49 17.47 1.01 31.38
CA MET A 49 16.88 -0.16 32.02
C MET A 49 15.69 0.20 32.91
N ARG A 50 15.77 1.32 33.66
CA ARG A 50 14.67 1.81 34.50
C ARG A 50 13.48 2.28 33.67
N ASP A 51 13.75 3.04 32.62
CA ASP A 51 12.73 3.56 31.70
C ASP A 51 12.01 2.41 30.96
N TYR A 52 12.72 1.31 30.67
CA TYR A 52 12.16 0.10 30.07
C TYR A 52 11.32 -0.73 31.05
N LEU A 53 11.84 -0.98 32.26
CA LEU A 53 11.15 -1.80 33.28
C LEU A 53 9.91 -1.12 33.86
N GLN A 54 9.94 0.21 33.98
CA GLN A 54 8.86 1.02 34.58
C GLN A 54 8.37 0.50 35.94
N ASP A 55 9.25 -0.12 36.73
CA ASP A 55 8.90 -0.69 38.04
C ASP A 55 9.32 0.25 39.20
N PRO A 56 8.35 0.92 39.86
CA PRO A 56 8.64 1.87 40.94
C PRO A 56 9.23 1.22 42.20
N LEU A 57 9.04 -0.09 42.41
CA LEU A 57 9.53 -0.80 43.59
C LEU A 57 11.02 -1.14 43.47
N ARG A 58 11.50 -1.35 42.24
CA ARG A 58 12.91 -1.66 41.93
C ARG A 58 13.75 -0.41 41.65
N ASP A 59 13.13 0.77 41.58
CA ASP A 59 13.79 2.04 41.28
C ASP A 59 14.77 2.52 42.38
N ALA A 60 14.63 2.02 43.62
CA ALA A 60 15.57 2.35 44.70
C ALA A 60 16.89 1.54 44.67
N GLN A 61 16.96 0.46 43.88
CA GLN A 61 18.12 -0.45 43.80
C GLN A 61 18.80 -0.38 42.42
N GLU A 62 19.96 -1.02 42.27
CA GLU A 62 20.61 -1.16 40.96
C GLU A 62 19.70 -1.97 40.02
N PRO A 63 19.40 -1.48 38.80
CA PRO A 63 18.47 -2.17 37.91
C PRO A 63 19.06 -3.48 37.39
N PHE A 64 18.20 -4.47 37.17
CA PHE A 64 18.53 -5.76 36.59
C PHE A 64 17.34 -6.26 35.77
N PHE A 65 17.60 -7.08 34.75
CA PHE A 65 16.55 -7.82 34.04
C PHE A 65 16.47 -9.25 34.56
N GLU A 66 15.26 -9.74 34.80
CA GLU A 66 15.00 -11.17 34.87
C GLU A 66 15.08 -11.80 33.47
N VAL A 67 15.21 -13.13 33.38
CA VAL A 67 15.29 -13.83 32.09
C VAL A 67 14.13 -13.46 31.14
N PRO A 68 12.86 -13.43 31.59
CA PRO A 68 11.74 -13.04 30.72
C PRO A 68 11.84 -11.58 30.27
N GLU A 69 12.23 -10.66 31.17
CA GLU A 69 12.34 -9.23 30.86
C GLU A 69 13.47 -8.97 29.84
N PHE A 70 14.57 -9.72 29.93
CA PHE A 70 15.65 -9.65 28.94
C PHE A 70 15.22 -10.24 27.59
N LEU A 71 14.46 -11.34 27.60
CA LEU A 71 13.87 -11.89 26.37
C LEU A 71 12.91 -10.92 25.72
N ASP A 72 12.05 -10.29 26.51
CA ASP A 72 11.12 -9.27 26.03
C ASP A 72 11.89 -8.09 25.43
N PHE A 73 12.97 -7.64 26.07
CA PHE A 73 13.86 -6.62 25.52
C PHE A 73 14.42 -7.02 24.15
N LEU A 74 14.89 -8.26 23.98
CA LEU A 74 15.46 -8.71 22.69
C LEU A 74 14.47 -8.64 21.52
N PHE A 75 13.17 -8.80 21.79
CA PHE A 75 12.10 -8.70 20.80
C PHE A 75 11.34 -7.36 20.83
N SER A 76 11.75 -6.44 21.70
CA SER A 76 11.14 -5.13 21.85
C SER A 76 11.57 -4.18 20.73
N LYS A 77 10.81 -3.09 20.58
CA LYS A 77 11.15 -1.99 19.66
C LYS A 77 12.48 -1.33 20.01
N GLU A 78 12.85 -1.36 21.29
CA GLU A 78 14.10 -0.79 21.80
C GLU A 78 15.34 -1.59 21.36
N ASN A 79 15.17 -2.82 20.87
CA ASN A 79 16.23 -3.65 20.29
C ASN A 79 15.96 -3.97 18.80
N GLU A 80 15.30 -3.05 18.09
CA GLU A 80 15.09 -3.18 16.66
C GLU A 80 16.41 -3.16 15.88
N VAL A 81 16.45 -3.91 14.79
CA VAL A 81 17.60 -3.92 13.86
C VAL A 81 17.75 -2.59 13.11
N TRP A 82 16.71 -1.77 13.10
CA TRP A 82 16.68 -0.48 12.42
C TRP A 82 17.31 0.61 13.30
N ASP A 83 18.33 1.31 12.80
CA ASP A 83 18.89 2.47 13.49
C ASP A 83 18.00 3.70 13.27
N HIS A 84 17.27 4.09 14.32
CA HIS A 84 16.36 5.24 14.34
C HIS A 84 17.02 6.58 13.95
N LYS A 85 18.36 6.70 13.91
CA LYS A 85 19.03 7.88 13.33
C LYS A 85 18.69 8.08 11.86
N HIS A 86 18.25 7.04 11.16
CA HIS A 86 17.78 7.09 9.77
C HIS A 86 16.32 7.50 9.60
N ASP A 87 15.57 7.69 10.71
CA ASP A 87 14.20 8.23 10.66
C ASP A 87 14.20 9.73 10.31
N GLN A 88 15.32 10.41 10.54
CA GLN A 88 15.53 11.80 10.18
C GLN A 88 16.50 11.94 9.00
N VAL A 89 16.41 13.08 8.31
CA VAL A 89 17.32 13.40 7.21
C VAL A 89 18.75 13.50 7.75
N ASN A 90 19.59 12.52 7.43
CA ASN A 90 20.97 12.44 7.89
C ASN A 90 22.03 12.43 6.77
N GLN A 91 21.59 12.48 5.51
CA GLN A 91 22.45 12.59 4.34
C GLN A 91 22.61 14.06 3.93
N SER A 92 23.69 14.36 3.22
CA SER A 92 23.85 15.68 2.59
C SER A 92 22.81 15.83 1.47
N MET A 93 21.99 16.87 1.54
CA MET A 93 20.95 17.20 0.56
C MET A 93 21.35 18.31 -0.41
N THR A 94 22.66 18.56 -0.51
CA THR A 94 23.23 19.67 -1.32
C THR A 94 23.86 19.23 -2.63
N GLN A 95 23.92 17.92 -2.94
CA GLN A 95 24.43 17.44 -4.22
C GLN A 95 23.38 17.62 -5.32
N PRO A 96 23.75 17.55 -6.62
CA PRO A 96 22.78 17.60 -7.72
C PRO A 96 21.68 16.55 -7.59
N LEU A 97 20.45 16.87 -8.00
CA LEU A 97 19.30 15.96 -7.89
C LEU A 97 19.54 14.59 -8.58
N THR A 98 20.40 14.53 -9.60
CA THR A 98 20.82 13.30 -10.28
C THR A 98 21.55 12.29 -9.39
N HIS A 99 22.01 12.68 -8.21
CA HIS A 99 22.77 11.82 -7.29
C HIS A 99 21.88 11.06 -6.29
N TYR A 100 20.58 11.31 -6.29
CA TYR A 100 19.66 10.76 -5.30
C TYR A 100 18.69 9.76 -5.95
N TRP A 101 18.36 8.71 -5.21
CA TRP A 101 17.18 7.92 -5.52
C TRP A 101 15.93 8.71 -5.13
N VAL A 102 14.99 8.80 -6.07
CA VAL A 102 13.73 9.52 -5.88
C VAL A 102 12.61 8.50 -5.82
N ALA A 103 11.92 8.44 -4.66
CA ALA A 103 10.72 7.62 -4.51
C ALA A 103 9.68 8.05 -5.56
N SER A 104 9.37 7.14 -6.48
CA SER A 104 8.58 7.43 -7.69
C SER A 104 7.41 6.46 -7.81
N SER A 105 6.26 6.96 -8.24
CA SER A 105 5.04 6.20 -8.49
C SER A 105 4.74 6.21 -9.98
N HIS A 106 4.17 5.11 -10.48
CA HIS A 106 3.67 4.94 -11.83
C HIS A 106 2.15 4.93 -11.81
N ASN A 107 1.51 5.62 -12.75
CA ASN A 107 0.05 5.77 -12.83
C ASN A 107 -0.60 6.04 -11.48
N THR A 108 -0.11 7.07 -10.78
CA THR A 108 -0.42 7.37 -9.37
C THR A 108 -1.90 7.59 -9.09
N TYR A 109 -2.70 7.90 -10.10
CA TYR A 109 -4.13 8.08 -9.99
C TYR A 109 -4.90 6.77 -9.75
N LEU A 110 -4.35 5.60 -10.11
CA LEU A 110 -5.03 4.30 -10.01
C LEU A 110 -4.96 3.73 -8.58
N THR A 111 -6.08 3.16 -8.12
CA THR A 111 -6.17 2.48 -6.82
C THR A 111 -5.95 0.97 -6.91
N GLY A 112 -6.00 0.39 -8.11
CA GLY A 112 -5.86 -1.05 -8.34
C GLY A 112 -5.22 -1.37 -9.69
N ASP A 113 -5.86 -2.25 -10.46
CA ASP A 113 -5.37 -2.69 -11.76
C ASP A 113 -5.29 -1.58 -12.83
N GLN A 114 -4.55 -1.83 -13.91
CA GLN A 114 -4.34 -0.88 -15.01
C GLN A 114 -5.53 -0.79 -15.98
N VAL A 115 -6.66 -1.45 -15.73
CA VAL A 115 -7.66 -1.72 -16.76
C VAL A 115 -9.03 -1.16 -16.41
N LYS A 116 -9.53 -1.43 -15.21
CA LYS A 116 -10.89 -1.10 -14.77
C LYS A 116 -10.92 -0.46 -13.38
N SER A 117 -9.79 -0.42 -12.67
CA SER A 117 -9.76 0.12 -11.32
C SER A 117 -10.17 1.58 -11.25
N GLU A 118 -10.53 2.00 -10.05
CA GLU A 118 -10.91 3.38 -9.79
C GLU A 118 -9.67 4.28 -9.86
N SER A 119 -9.80 5.40 -10.55
CA SER A 119 -8.91 6.54 -10.39
C SER A 119 -9.40 7.42 -9.24
N SER A 120 -8.53 7.81 -8.33
CA SER A 120 -8.89 8.61 -7.15
C SER A 120 -7.84 9.66 -6.78
N THR A 121 -8.30 10.82 -6.29
CA THR A 121 -7.42 11.83 -5.68
C THR A 121 -6.77 11.32 -4.39
N GLU A 122 -7.40 10.35 -3.71
CA GLU A 122 -6.85 9.72 -2.51
C GLU A 122 -5.60 8.90 -2.80
N ALA A 123 -5.47 8.35 -4.02
CA ALA A 123 -4.26 7.64 -4.43
C ALA A 123 -3.03 8.58 -4.40
N TYR A 124 -3.19 9.82 -4.88
CA TYR A 124 -2.16 10.87 -4.76
C TYR A 124 -1.88 11.23 -3.30
N ALA A 125 -2.91 11.43 -2.49
CA ALA A 125 -2.76 11.75 -1.07
C ALA A 125 -1.95 10.68 -0.34
N ARG A 126 -2.29 9.41 -0.56
CA ARG A 126 -1.60 8.24 0.00
C ARG A 126 -0.14 8.17 -0.45
N CYS A 127 0.13 8.26 -1.76
CA CYS A 127 1.50 8.22 -2.27
C CYS A 127 2.36 9.36 -1.70
N LEU A 128 1.83 10.58 -1.63
CA LEU A 128 2.54 11.71 -1.06
C LEU A 128 2.79 11.55 0.44
N ARG A 129 1.82 10.99 1.19
CA ARG A 129 1.97 10.64 2.62
C ARG A 129 2.93 9.47 2.86
N MET A 130 3.16 8.62 1.87
CA MET A 130 4.25 7.63 1.86
C MET A 130 5.59 8.23 1.39
N SER A 131 5.69 9.57 1.35
CA SER A 131 6.88 10.32 0.93
C SER A 131 7.31 10.09 -0.52
N CYS A 132 6.41 9.62 -1.40
CA CYS A 132 6.67 9.61 -2.84
C CYS A 132 6.89 11.04 -3.34
N ARG A 133 7.93 11.25 -4.17
CA ARG A 133 8.38 12.57 -4.65
C ARG A 133 8.24 12.72 -6.17
N CYS A 134 8.05 11.65 -6.92
CA CYS A 134 7.72 11.72 -8.35
C CYS A 134 6.40 11.00 -8.60
N ILE A 135 5.40 11.73 -9.06
CA ILE A 135 4.03 11.22 -9.26
C ILE A 135 3.57 11.51 -10.68
N GLU A 136 2.68 10.66 -11.19
CA GLU A 136 2.28 10.62 -12.59
C GLU A 136 0.85 11.11 -12.80
N LEU A 137 0.63 11.82 -13.92
CA LEU A 137 -0.66 12.34 -14.34
C LEU A 137 -0.86 12.11 -15.84
N ASP A 138 -1.79 11.22 -16.18
CA ASP A 138 -2.18 10.94 -17.57
C ASP A 138 -3.35 11.83 -17.96
N CYS A 139 -3.04 12.94 -18.62
CA CYS A 139 -3.98 14.01 -18.89
C CYS A 139 -4.66 13.83 -20.24
N TRP A 140 -6.00 13.79 -20.22
CA TRP A 140 -6.86 13.61 -21.39
C TRP A 140 -7.93 14.70 -21.46
N ASP A 141 -8.41 14.97 -22.67
CA ASP A 141 -9.46 15.96 -22.88
C ASP A 141 -10.82 15.54 -22.30
N GLY A 142 -11.42 16.41 -21.49
CA GLY A 142 -12.80 16.27 -21.01
C GLY A 142 -13.83 16.85 -21.97
N ALA A 143 -15.04 16.28 -21.94
CA ALA A 143 -16.17 16.72 -22.77
C ALA A 143 -16.71 18.11 -22.37
N ASP A 144 -16.48 18.54 -21.14
CA ASP A 144 -16.76 19.88 -20.62
C ASP A 144 -15.67 20.91 -21.01
N GLY A 145 -14.67 20.48 -21.79
CA GLY A 145 -13.53 21.29 -22.17
C GLY A 145 -12.50 21.46 -21.05
N MET A 146 -12.58 20.70 -19.96
CA MET A 146 -11.60 20.68 -18.87
C MET A 146 -10.81 19.37 -18.90
N PRO A 147 -9.52 19.39 -18.51
CA PRO A 147 -8.69 18.18 -18.51
C PRO A 147 -9.11 17.19 -17.41
N TYR A 148 -9.01 15.90 -17.73
CA TYR A 148 -9.24 14.77 -16.83
C TYR A 148 -7.98 13.91 -16.73
N VAL A 149 -7.89 13.12 -15.66
CA VAL A 149 -6.84 12.13 -15.45
C VAL A 149 -7.46 10.73 -15.38
N TYR A 150 -6.95 9.81 -16.21
CA TYR A 150 -7.30 8.38 -16.23
C TYR A 150 -6.37 7.62 -17.18
N HIS A 151 -6.40 6.29 -17.13
CA HIS A 151 -5.57 5.48 -18.01
C HIS A 151 -6.21 5.37 -19.40
N GLY A 152 -5.52 5.92 -20.40
CA GLY A 152 -5.99 6.03 -21.77
C GLY A 152 -6.43 4.71 -22.37
N HIS A 153 -7.48 4.74 -23.18
CA HIS A 153 -7.99 3.54 -23.85
C HIS A 153 -8.37 2.40 -22.91
N THR A 154 -8.68 2.64 -21.62
CA THR A 154 -9.12 1.61 -20.67
C THR A 154 -10.49 1.93 -20.06
N LEU A 155 -10.96 1.08 -19.15
CA LEU A 155 -12.22 1.23 -18.40
C LEU A 155 -12.04 1.88 -17.02
N THR A 156 -10.83 2.38 -16.71
CA THR A 156 -10.57 3.07 -15.45
C THR A 156 -11.45 4.31 -15.29
N THR A 157 -11.85 4.61 -14.05
CA THR A 157 -12.69 5.80 -13.80
C THR A 157 -11.89 7.08 -14.04
N LYS A 158 -12.60 8.21 -14.21
CA LYS A 158 -11.98 9.50 -14.56
C LYS A 158 -12.10 10.48 -13.42
N ILE A 159 -11.00 11.15 -13.10
CA ILE A 159 -10.97 12.23 -12.11
C ILE A 159 -10.62 13.56 -12.76
N ARG A 160 -11.15 14.66 -12.22
CA ARG A 160 -10.87 15.99 -12.78
C ARG A 160 -9.45 16.41 -12.42
N PHE A 161 -8.72 16.92 -13.41
CA PHE A 161 -7.35 17.39 -13.21
C PHE A 161 -7.24 18.47 -12.11
N ILE A 162 -8.23 19.37 -12.02
CA ILE A 162 -8.25 20.42 -10.99
C ILE A 162 -8.33 19.85 -9.56
N ASP A 163 -9.02 18.74 -9.37
CA ASP A 163 -9.14 18.11 -8.05
C ASP A 163 -7.83 17.40 -7.69
N VAL A 164 -7.19 16.77 -8.68
CA VAL A 164 -5.86 16.16 -8.53
C VAL A 164 -4.81 17.17 -8.09
N ILE A 165 -4.67 18.30 -8.79
CA ILE A 165 -3.64 19.31 -8.42
C ILE A 165 -3.92 19.96 -7.06
N LYS A 166 -5.19 20.07 -6.64
CA LYS A 166 -5.56 20.54 -5.30
C LYS A 166 -5.14 19.55 -4.22
N ALA A 167 -5.43 18.26 -4.41
CA ALA A 167 -4.99 17.21 -3.51
C ALA A 167 -3.45 17.15 -3.41
N ILE A 168 -2.75 17.28 -4.55
CA ILE A 168 -1.29 17.35 -4.58
C ILE A 168 -0.80 18.56 -3.78
N LYS A 169 -1.39 19.75 -3.96
CA LYS A 169 -0.99 20.95 -3.19
C LYS A 169 -1.11 20.74 -1.69
N GLU A 170 -2.18 20.10 -1.24
CA GLU A 170 -2.44 19.85 0.18
C GLU A 170 -1.46 18.85 0.80
N HIS A 171 -1.07 17.81 0.06
CA HIS A 171 -0.27 16.71 0.60
C HIS A 171 1.21 16.73 0.20
N ALA A 172 1.62 17.55 -0.78
CA ALA A 172 2.97 17.55 -1.35
C ALA A 172 4.07 17.65 -0.30
N PHE A 173 3.89 18.50 0.72
CA PHE A 173 4.94 18.82 1.69
C PHE A 173 4.62 18.41 3.14
N VAL A 174 3.63 17.52 3.34
CA VAL A 174 3.22 17.09 4.69
C VAL A 174 4.29 16.24 5.37
N THR A 175 4.89 15.30 4.63
CA THR A 175 5.87 14.35 5.18
C THR A 175 7.32 14.70 4.85
N SER A 176 7.55 15.56 3.86
CA SER A 176 8.88 15.93 3.40
C SER A 176 8.85 17.29 2.71
N GLU A 177 9.82 18.16 3.01
CA GLU A 177 9.92 19.49 2.41
C GLU A 177 10.62 19.51 1.04
N TYR A 178 11.19 18.38 0.62
CA TYR A 178 11.91 18.24 -0.64
C TYR A 178 10.98 18.28 -1.86
N PRO A 179 11.50 18.62 -3.06
CA PRO A 179 10.68 18.87 -4.23
C PRO A 179 9.79 17.68 -4.63
N VAL A 180 8.67 18.01 -5.25
CA VAL A 180 7.77 17.04 -5.90
C VAL A 180 7.83 17.23 -7.41
N ILE A 181 8.02 16.15 -8.15
CA ILE A 181 8.06 16.09 -9.61
C ILE A 181 6.73 15.54 -10.10
N LEU A 182 6.09 16.26 -11.01
CA LEU A 182 4.89 15.83 -11.71
C LEU A 182 5.28 15.34 -13.10
N SER A 183 5.25 14.04 -13.31
CA SER A 183 5.40 13.39 -14.62
C SER A 183 4.08 13.52 -15.36
N ILE A 184 4.04 14.36 -16.39
CA ILE A 184 2.82 14.62 -17.15
C ILE A 184 2.86 13.84 -18.47
N GLU A 185 2.00 12.84 -18.60
CA GLU A 185 1.69 12.22 -19.87
C GLU A 185 0.50 12.95 -20.50
N ASN A 186 0.73 13.67 -21.59
CA ASN A 186 -0.23 14.65 -22.10
C ASN A 186 -0.83 14.21 -23.43
N HIS A 187 -2.14 13.96 -23.41
CA HIS A 187 -2.99 13.65 -24.55
C HIS A 187 -4.04 14.74 -24.80
N CYS A 188 -3.93 15.88 -24.13
CA CYS A 188 -4.87 16.98 -24.26
C CYS A 188 -4.65 17.81 -25.54
N THR A 189 -5.72 18.41 -26.06
CA THR A 189 -5.63 19.41 -27.14
C THR A 189 -5.07 20.73 -26.63
N LEU A 190 -4.52 21.56 -27.54
CA LEU A 190 -3.91 22.85 -27.18
C LEU A 190 -4.79 23.77 -26.32
N PRO A 191 -6.12 23.90 -26.55
CA PRO A 191 -6.98 24.68 -25.66
C PRO A 191 -7.01 24.15 -24.22
N GLN A 192 -7.06 22.84 -24.04
CA GLN A 192 -7.05 22.22 -22.72
C GLN A 192 -5.67 22.25 -22.07
N GLN A 193 -4.58 22.12 -22.85
CA GLN A 193 -3.21 22.33 -22.35
C GLN A 193 -3.00 23.74 -21.79
N ARG A 194 -3.55 24.78 -22.46
CA ARG A 194 -3.54 26.16 -21.94
C ARG A 194 -4.28 26.27 -20.61
N LYS A 195 -5.42 25.56 -20.47
CA LYS A 195 -6.14 25.49 -19.20
C LYS A 195 -5.34 24.78 -18.11
N MET A 196 -4.67 23.65 -18.43
CA MET A 196 -3.77 22.96 -17.49
C MET A 196 -2.67 23.91 -16.99
N ALA A 197 -2.02 24.64 -17.89
CA ALA A 197 -0.96 25.59 -17.54
C ALA A 197 -1.47 26.70 -16.60
N ASN A 198 -2.65 27.25 -16.87
CA ASN A 198 -3.28 28.25 -16.00
C ASN A 198 -3.61 27.67 -14.62
N LEU A 199 -4.17 26.46 -14.58
CA LEU A 199 -4.50 25.76 -13.34
C LEU A 199 -3.25 25.45 -12.50
N PHE A 200 -2.15 25.04 -13.12
CA PHE A 200 -0.88 24.86 -12.42
C PHE A 200 -0.41 26.14 -11.75
N GLN A 201 -0.45 27.28 -12.47
CA GLN A 201 -0.04 28.57 -11.92
C GLN A 201 -0.98 29.05 -10.81
N GLU A 202 -2.29 28.89 -10.99
CA GLU A 202 -3.29 29.31 -10.00
C GLU A 202 -3.22 28.48 -8.70
N VAL A 203 -3.14 27.15 -8.84
CA VAL A 203 -3.18 26.25 -7.68
C VAL A 203 -1.84 26.21 -6.97
N PHE A 204 -0.73 25.95 -7.66
CA PHE A 204 0.57 25.83 -7.02
C PHE A 204 1.23 27.18 -6.71
N GLY A 205 0.89 28.25 -7.44
CA GLY A 205 1.41 29.59 -7.18
C GLY A 205 2.94 29.61 -7.07
N GLU A 206 3.44 30.11 -5.94
CA GLU A 206 4.88 30.22 -5.65
C GLU A 206 5.59 28.88 -5.48
N ASN A 207 4.85 27.80 -5.20
CA ASN A 207 5.43 26.46 -5.13
C ASN A 207 5.79 25.93 -6.52
N LEU A 208 5.18 26.43 -7.61
CA LEU A 208 5.52 26.00 -8.95
C LEU A 208 6.90 26.53 -9.38
N LEU A 209 7.78 25.65 -9.86
CA LEU A 209 9.05 26.05 -10.44
C LEU A 209 8.83 26.51 -11.90
N THR A 210 8.80 27.83 -12.11
CA THR A 210 8.56 28.44 -13.43
C THR A 210 9.83 28.95 -14.11
N GLN A 211 10.90 29.18 -13.35
CA GLN A 211 12.18 29.67 -13.85
C GLN A 211 13.33 28.78 -13.37
N PRO A 212 14.43 28.67 -14.13
CA PRO A 212 15.64 28.01 -13.66
C PRO A 212 16.15 28.65 -12.36
N VAL A 213 16.58 27.82 -11.40
CA VAL A 213 17.11 28.28 -10.11
C VAL A 213 18.41 29.08 -10.33
N GLU A 214 19.23 28.65 -11.29
CA GLU A 214 20.41 29.36 -11.80
C GLU A 214 20.42 29.22 -13.32
N ARG A 215 20.63 30.33 -14.03
CA ARG A 215 20.55 30.36 -15.51
C ARG A 215 21.77 29.72 -16.19
N ASP A 216 22.93 29.83 -15.56
CA ASP A 216 24.21 29.39 -16.12
C ASP A 216 24.78 28.13 -15.43
N ALA A 217 23.95 27.40 -14.69
CA ALA A 217 24.36 26.18 -13.99
C ALA A 217 24.59 25.03 -14.99
N LEU A 218 25.73 24.34 -14.84
CA LEU A 218 26.07 23.14 -15.62
C LEU A 218 25.45 21.86 -15.05
N GLU A 219 24.98 21.90 -13.80
CA GLU A 219 24.44 20.75 -13.06
C GLU A 219 23.01 21.01 -12.59
N MET A 220 22.27 19.94 -12.28
CA MET A 220 20.93 20.07 -11.71
C MET A 220 20.99 20.67 -10.29
N PRO A 221 20.00 21.50 -9.90
CA PRO A 221 19.93 22.02 -8.54
C PRO A 221 19.74 20.89 -7.52
N SER A 222 20.20 21.13 -6.29
CA SER A 222 20.10 20.16 -5.20
C SER A 222 18.70 20.10 -4.60
N PRO A 223 18.33 18.99 -3.92
CA PRO A 223 17.07 18.91 -3.17
C PRO A 223 16.87 20.08 -2.20
N GLU A 224 17.95 20.53 -1.53
CA GLU A 224 17.91 21.66 -0.60
C GLU A 224 17.48 22.97 -1.27
N ARG A 225 17.99 23.24 -2.47
CA ARG A 225 17.66 24.45 -3.24
C ARG A 225 16.26 24.41 -3.84
N LEU A 226 15.70 23.21 -3.97
CA LEU A 226 14.37 22.95 -4.52
C LEU A 226 13.31 22.70 -3.44
N LYS A 227 13.61 23.01 -2.17
CA LYS A 227 12.64 22.85 -1.07
C LYS A 227 11.32 23.57 -1.37
N ARG A 228 10.23 22.85 -1.11
CA ARG A 228 8.84 23.28 -1.34
C ARG A 228 8.53 23.69 -2.78
N LYS A 229 9.28 23.15 -3.76
CA LYS A 229 9.03 23.35 -5.18
C LYS A 229 8.37 22.15 -5.84
N VAL A 230 7.45 22.46 -6.77
CA VAL A 230 6.77 21.51 -7.66
C VAL A 230 7.37 21.67 -9.05
N ILE A 231 7.89 20.59 -9.61
CA ILE A 231 8.61 20.55 -10.89
C ILE A 231 7.75 19.82 -11.91
N ILE A 232 7.60 20.38 -13.10
CA ILE A 232 6.85 19.75 -14.19
C ILE A 232 7.82 19.01 -15.12
N LYS A 233 7.70 17.68 -15.17
CA LYS A 233 8.34 16.84 -16.19
C LYS A 233 7.34 16.65 -17.34
N HIS A 234 7.58 17.34 -18.46
CA HIS A 234 6.75 17.27 -19.65
C HIS A 234 7.60 17.48 -20.91
N LYS A 235 7.09 17.03 -22.07
CA LYS A 235 7.72 17.30 -23.38
C LYS A 235 7.86 18.81 -23.60
N LYS A 236 9.09 19.28 -23.85
CA LYS A 236 9.39 20.70 -24.08
C LYS A 236 9.56 20.97 -25.58
N LEU A 237 8.95 22.03 -26.08
CA LEU A 237 9.12 22.47 -27.47
C LEU A 237 10.54 23.00 -27.70
N PRO A 238 11.12 22.80 -28.90
CA PRO A 238 12.37 23.43 -29.28
C PRO A 238 12.29 24.97 -29.22
N GLU A 239 13.41 25.62 -28.89
CA GLU A 239 13.50 27.08 -28.89
C GLU A 239 13.27 27.63 -30.30
N GLY A 240 12.35 28.59 -30.44
CA GLY A 240 12.05 29.26 -31.72
C GLY A 240 10.91 28.67 -32.54
N THR A 241 10.19 27.65 -32.03
CA THR A 241 8.95 27.16 -32.68
C THR A 241 7.75 28.03 -32.27
N ASP A 242 7.24 28.86 -33.17
CA ASP A 242 5.97 29.59 -32.99
C ASP A 242 4.77 28.63 -32.88
N GLU A 243 3.68 29.07 -32.23
CA GLU A 243 2.45 28.34 -31.83
C GLU A 243 1.65 27.61 -32.94
N LYS A 244 2.22 27.38 -34.13
CA LYS A 244 1.56 26.67 -35.22
C LYS A 244 1.80 25.17 -35.09
N VAL A 245 0.86 24.53 -34.40
CA VAL A 245 0.42 23.13 -34.50
C VAL A 245 1.56 22.13 -34.71
N VAL A 246 2.03 21.53 -33.62
CA VAL A 246 2.74 20.25 -33.69
C VAL A 246 1.99 19.23 -32.87
N VAL A 247 1.10 18.49 -33.53
CA VAL A 247 0.56 17.23 -32.98
C VAL A 247 1.66 16.19 -33.18
N ILE A 248 2.54 16.04 -32.21
CA ILE A 248 3.51 14.93 -32.22
C ILE A 248 2.78 13.71 -31.66
N ARG A 249 2.22 12.88 -32.55
CA ARG A 249 1.92 11.48 -32.21
C ARG A 249 3.25 10.72 -32.26
N ASN A 250 3.73 10.29 -31.10
CA ASN A 250 4.81 9.32 -31.03
C ASN A 250 4.16 7.94 -30.99
N ASP A 251 4.03 7.31 -32.15
CA ASP A 251 3.88 5.86 -32.22
C ASP A 251 5.32 5.29 -32.20
N GLU A 252 5.86 4.96 -31.02
CA GLU A 252 7.09 4.17 -30.94
C GLU A 252 6.74 2.68 -31.14
N PRO A 253 7.32 1.99 -32.15
CA PRO A 253 7.07 0.58 -32.37
C PRO A 253 7.99 -0.23 -31.45
N GLY A 254 7.50 -0.60 -30.26
CA GLY A 254 8.40 -1.20 -29.27
C GLY A 254 7.80 -1.90 -28.05
N GLN A 255 6.52 -2.30 -28.04
CA GLN A 255 6.03 -3.33 -27.10
C GLN A 255 4.67 -3.87 -27.56
N ASP A 256 4.72 -5.01 -28.24
CA ASP A 256 3.58 -5.66 -28.94
C ASP A 256 2.52 -6.28 -28.00
N THR A 257 2.49 -5.91 -26.71
CA THR A 257 1.58 -6.48 -25.70
C THR A 257 0.93 -5.45 -24.77
N ASP A 258 1.17 -4.15 -24.97
CA ASP A 258 0.57 -3.12 -24.12
C ASP A 258 -0.88 -2.80 -24.54
N VAL A 259 -1.75 -2.56 -23.55
CA VAL A 259 -3.19 -2.27 -23.72
C VAL A 259 -3.39 -0.98 -24.53
N SER A 260 -2.45 -0.05 -24.44
CA SER A 260 -2.40 1.20 -25.22
C SER A 260 -2.48 0.97 -26.74
N ASN A 261 -2.02 -0.20 -27.23
CA ASN A 261 -2.04 -0.58 -28.64
C ASN A 261 -3.28 -1.40 -29.06
N ALA A 262 -4.21 -1.70 -28.13
CA ALA A 262 -5.43 -2.43 -28.45
C ALA A 262 -6.41 -1.53 -29.21
N MET A 263 -6.92 -2.01 -30.34
CA MET A 263 -7.87 -1.19 -31.12
C MET A 263 -9.30 -1.25 -30.58
N LYS A 264 -9.60 -2.30 -29.80
CA LYS A 264 -10.82 -2.36 -28.99
C LYS A 264 -10.55 -3.19 -27.76
N ASN A 265 -11.01 -2.71 -26.62
CA ASN A 265 -11.02 -3.43 -25.37
C ASN A 265 -12.35 -3.23 -24.65
N GLY A 266 -12.64 -4.09 -23.69
CA GLY A 266 -13.89 -4.05 -22.94
C GLY A 266 -14.17 -5.34 -22.20
N ILE A 267 -15.34 -5.39 -21.54
CA ILE A 267 -15.82 -6.58 -20.85
C ILE A 267 -16.78 -7.33 -21.77
N LEU A 268 -16.56 -8.63 -21.96
CA LEU A 268 -17.55 -9.54 -22.53
C LEU A 268 -17.82 -10.66 -21.53
N TYR A 269 -19.00 -11.24 -21.58
CA TYR A 269 -19.37 -12.35 -20.72
C TYR A 269 -19.15 -13.67 -21.47
N LEU A 270 -18.52 -14.64 -20.81
CA LEU A 270 -18.41 -16.01 -21.29
C LEU A 270 -19.21 -16.93 -20.37
N GLU A 271 -19.99 -17.83 -20.96
CA GLU A 271 -20.73 -18.86 -20.22
C GLU A 271 -19.76 -19.96 -19.76
N ASP A 272 -19.72 -20.23 -18.47
CA ASP A 272 -18.96 -21.35 -17.90
C ASP A 272 -19.64 -22.68 -18.30
N PRO A 273 -18.88 -23.64 -18.86
CA PRO A 273 -19.46 -24.86 -19.39
C PRO A 273 -20.03 -25.80 -18.32
N VAL A 274 -19.61 -25.66 -17.06
CA VAL A 274 -19.96 -26.52 -15.92
C VAL A 274 -21.23 -26.04 -15.22
N ASP A 275 -21.27 -24.79 -14.77
CA ASP A 275 -22.38 -24.24 -13.97
C ASP A 275 -23.40 -23.44 -14.80
N LYS A 276 -23.10 -23.16 -16.09
CA LYS A 276 -23.92 -22.33 -17.00
C LYS A 276 -24.08 -20.87 -16.56
N GLU A 277 -23.18 -20.39 -15.72
CA GLU A 277 -23.17 -18.98 -15.32
C GLU A 277 -22.34 -18.13 -16.30
N TRP A 278 -22.82 -16.91 -16.56
CA TRP A 278 -22.11 -15.95 -17.41
C TRP A 278 -21.12 -15.15 -16.57
N ARG A 279 -19.83 -15.38 -16.79
CA ARG A 279 -18.76 -14.68 -16.07
C ARG A 279 -18.15 -13.57 -16.93
N PRO A 280 -17.99 -12.37 -16.38
CA PRO A 280 -17.30 -11.29 -17.07
C PRO A 280 -15.82 -11.64 -17.27
N HIS A 281 -15.33 -11.39 -18.48
CA HIS A 281 -13.94 -11.53 -18.86
C HIS A 281 -13.50 -10.24 -19.54
N PHE A 282 -12.29 -9.80 -19.24
CA PHE A 282 -11.72 -8.63 -19.91
C PHE A 282 -11.09 -9.06 -21.23
N PHE A 283 -11.43 -8.38 -22.32
CA PHE A 283 -10.93 -8.66 -23.66
C PHE A 283 -10.14 -7.48 -24.24
N PHE A 284 -9.10 -7.80 -24.99
CA PHE A 284 -8.40 -6.85 -25.84
C PHE A 284 -8.19 -7.43 -27.24
N PHE A 285 -8.54 -6.63 -28.25
CA PHE A 285 -8.40 -6.96 -29.65
C PHE A 285 -7.29 -6.11 -30.27
N MET A 286 -6.22 -6.77 -30.73
CA MET A 286 -5.04 -6.12 -31.29
C MET A 286 -5.04 -6.22 -32.82
N LEU A 287 -5.06 -5.06 -33.49
CA LEU A 287 -5.16 -4.96 -34.96
C LEU A 287 -3.87 -5.46 -35.65
N THR A 288 -2.72 -5.26 -35.02
CA THR A 288 -1.42 -5.71 -35.55
C THR A 288 -1.31 -7.23 -35.62
N GLN A 289 -2.01 -7.96 -34.74
CA GLN A 289 -1.84 -9.41 -34.58
C GLN A 289 -3.07 -10.24 -34.96
N ASN A 290 -4.23 -9.62 -35.26
CA ASN A 290 -5.48 -10.32 -35.59
C ASN A 290 -5.87 -11.38 -34.52
N ARG A 291 -5.49 -11.13 -33.27
CA ARG A 291 -5.68 -12.01 -32.10
C ARG A 291 -6.54 -11.29 -31.07
N MET A 292 -7.41 -12.06 -30.43
CA MET A 292 -8.20 -11.63 -29.27
C MET A 292 -7.65 -12.35 -28.04
N TYR A 293 -7.33 -11.57 -27.01
CA TYR A 293 -6.91 -12.09 -25.72
C TYR A 293 -8.00 -11.81 -24.70
N TYR A 294 -8.13 -12.71 -23.71
CA TYR A 294 -9.08 -12.54 -22.62
C TYR A 294 -8.51 -13.03 -21.29
N ALA A 295 -8.95 -12.39 -20.21
CA ALA A 295 -8.61 -12.76 -18.84
C ALA A 295 -9.87 -12.77 -17.98
N GLU A 296 -9.93 -13.70 -17.02
CA GLU A 296 -11.05 -13.79 -16.07
C GLU A 296 -11.03 -12.60 -15.11
N GLU A 297 -12.21 -12.09 -14.77
CA GLU A 297 -12.35 -11.01 -13.81
C GLU A 297 -12.14 -11.55 -12.38
N GLN A 298 -11.01 -11.22 -11.75
CA GLN A 298 -10.90 -11.38 -10.30
C GLN A 298 -11.84 -10.37 -9.64
N GLN A 299 -12.90 -10.85 -9.00
CA GLN A 299 -13.65 -10.05 -8.03
C GLN A 299 -12.71 -9.80 -6.86
N MET A 300 -12.40 -8.53 -6.59
CA MET A 300 -11.84 -8.14 -5.30
C MET A 300 -12.93 -8.43 -4.27
N GLN A 301 -12.82 -9.56 -3.57
CA GLN A 301 -13.50 -9.71 -2.30
C GLN A 301 -12.86 -8.68 -1.38
N ASP A 302 -13.66 -7.73 -0.89
CA ASP A 302 -13.29 -6.96 0.28
C ASP A 302 -12.97 -7.97 1.40
N ASP A 303 -11.71 -8.01 1.84
CA ASP A 303 -11.30 -8.73 3.04
C ASP A 303 -11.92 -8.02 4.26
N GLU A 304 -13.24 -8.19 4.45
CA GLU A 304 -13.85 -8.02 5.77
C GLU A 304 -13.42 -9.22 6.62
N GLU A 305 -12.46 -8.94 7.51
CA GLU A 305 -12.09 -9.69 8.72
C GLU A 305 -12.85 -11.01 8.92
N GLU A 306 -12.19 -12.14 8.65
CA GLU A 306 -12.57 -13.44 9.25
C GLU A 306 -12.33 -13.39 10.77
N GLY A 307 -13.25 -12.73 11.47
CA GLY A 307 -13.55 -13.00 12.86
C GLY A 307 -14.29 -14.33 12.96
N GLU A 308 -13.67 -15.30 13.62
CA GLU A 308 -14.15 -16.66 13.83
C GLU A 308 -15.65 -16.74 14.19
N GLY A 309 -16.41 -17.51 13.40
CA GLY A 309 -17.81 -17.83 13.70
C GLY A 309 -18.47 -18.64 12.60
N GLU A 310 -18.27 -19.95 12.58
CA GLU A 310 -18.95 -20.89 11.68
C GLU A 310 -20.49 -20.70 11.69
N THR A 311 -21.03 -20.06 10.64
CA THR A 311 -22.43 -20.28 10.24
C THR A 311 -22.55 -20.48 8.74
N THR A 312 -22.50 -21.74 8.33
CA THR A 312 -22.96 -22.21 7.02
C THR A 312 -24.41 -21.79 6.79
N SER A 313 -24.63 -20.93 5.79
CA SER A 313 -25.96 -20.64 5.24
C SER A 313 -25.94 -20.84 3.72
N LEU A 314 -26.12 -22.10 3.34
CA LEU A 314 -26.59 -22.49 2.01
C LEU A 314 -28.00 -21.92 1.80
N GLN A 315 -28.11 -20.76 1.14
CA GLN A 315 -29.36 -20.28 0.57
C GLN A 315 -29.25 -20.26 -0.97
N GLN A 316 -29.29 -21.46 -1.57
CA GLN A 316 -29.84 -21.58 -2.93
C GLN A 316 -31.36 -21.65 -2.78
N GLN A 317 -32.04 -20.53 -3.00
CA GLN A 317 -33.48 -20.55 -3.25
C GLN A 317 -33.72 -21.32 -4.57
N ARG A 318 -34.22 -22.55 -4.46
CA ARG A 318 -34.79 -23.26 -5.61
C ARG A 318 -36.16 -22.66 -5.89
N GLU A 319 -36.29 -21.97 -7.02
CA GLU A 319 -37.59 -21.50 -7.52
C GLU A 319 -38.57 -22.68 -7.68
N GLY A 320 -39.77 -22.55 -7.11
CA GLY A 320 -40.90 -23.43 -7.39
C GLY A 320 -41.49 -24.26 -6.24
N VAL A 321 -41.12 -24.03 -4.97
CA VAL A 321 -41.74 -24.74 -3.84
C VAL A 321 -42.78 -23.84 -3.14
N PRO A 322 -44.04 -24.28 -2.97
CA PRO A 322 -45.08 -23.52 -2.28
C PRO A 322 -44.71 -23.16 -0.83
N ASN A 323 -45.09 -21.94 -0.44
CA ASN A 323 -44.64 -21.21 0.76
C ASN A 323 -45.25 -21.69 2.09
N GLU A 324 -45.56 -22.99 2.25
CA GLU A 324 -46.22 -23.52 3.46
C GLU A 324 -45.29 -24.22 4.46
N GLU A 325 -44.00 -24.38 4.17
CA GLU A 325 -43.07 -25.06 5.07
C GLU A 325 -41.83 -24.19 5.37
N LEU A 326 -42.04 -23.11 6.15
CA LEU A 326 -41.01 -22.20 6.69
C LEU A 326 -39.86 -22.90 7.44
N HIS A 327 -40.02 -24.18 7.79
CA HIS A 327 -39.10 -24.93 8.64
C HIS A 327 -37.95 -25.59 7.89
N PHE A 328 -37.93 -25.65 6.55
CA PHE A 328 -36.81 -26.29 5.82
C PHE A 328 -35.47 -25.54 5.91
N GLY A 329 -35.49 -24.24 6.22
CA GLY A 329 -34.28 -23.45 6.44
C GLY A 329 -33.72 -23.52 7.86
N GLU A 330 -34.43 -24.18 8.77
CA GLU A 330 -34.10 -24.18 10.18
C GLU A 330 -33.16 -25.34 10.55
N LYS A 331 -32.08 -25.05 11.28
CA LYS A 331 -31.09 -26.05 11.71
C LYS A 331 -31.69 -27.20 12.53
N TRP A 332 -32.84 -26.99 13.17
CA TRP A 332 -33.53 -28.01 13.97
C TRP A 332 -34.42 -28.95 13.14
N PHE A 333 -34.69 -28.64 11.88
CA PHE A 333 -35.57 -29.43 11.03
C PHE A 333 -34.77 -30.40 10.16
N HIS A 334 -34.82 -31.68 10.52
CA HIS A 334 -34.02 -32.72 9.84
C HIS A 334 -34.82 -33.51 8.77
N GLY A 335 -36.03 -33.07 8.43
CA GLY A 335 -36.91 -33.75 7.48
C GLY A 335 -37.24 -35.21 7.86
N LYS A 336 -37.50 -36.06 6.86
CA LYS A 336 -37.90 -37.45 7.07
C LYS A 336 -36.68 -38.36 7.29
N LEU A 337 -36.40 -38.69 8.55
CA LEU A 337 -35.30 -39.57 8.92
C LEU A 337 -35.59 -41.04 8.55
N ALA A 338 -34.70 -41.66 7.77
CA ALA A 338 -34.85 -43.05 7.30
C ALA A 338 -34.89 -44.12 8.43
N GLY A 339 -34.46 -43.77 9.64
CA GLY A 339 -34.49 -44.64 10.83
C GLY A 339 -35.62 -44.36 11.82
N GLY A 340 -36.56 -43.48 11.48
CA GLY A 340 -37.67 -43.08 12.35
C GLY A 340 -37.22 -42.58 13.73
N ARG A 341 -37.97 -42.91 14.78
CA ARG A 341 -37.77 -42.40 16.15
C ARG A 341 -36.42 -42.76 16.76
N LEU A 342 -35.85 -43.93 16.44
CA LEU A 342 -34.57 -44.37 16.99
C LEU A 342 -33.42 -43.46 16.58
N LYS A 343 -33.40 -43.07 15.30
CA LYS A 343 -32.36 -42.19 14.75
C LYS A 343 -32.51 -40.74 15.22
N ALA A 344 -33.73 -40.31 15.53
CA ALA A 344 -33.98 -39.01 16.18
C ALA A 344 -33.43 -38.96 17.61
N GLN A 345 -33.63 -40.02 18.40
CA GLN A 345 -33.11 -40.12 19.78
C GLN A 345 -31.58 -40.17 19.83
N GLU A 346 -30.94 -40.79 18.84
CA GLU A 346 -29.49 -40.82 18.71
C GLU A 346 -28.91 -39.43 18.39
N LEU A 347 -29.57 -38.66 17.51
CA LEU A 347 -29.16 -37.29 17.21
C LEU A 347 -29.38 -36.33 18.40
N GLU A 348 -30.46 -36.52 19.17
CA GLU A 348 -30.70 -35.75 20.41
C GLU A 348 -29.66 -36.06 21.48
N SER A 349 -29.27 -37.33 21.65
CA SER A 349 -28.27 -37.73 22.65
C SER A 349 -26.87 -37.21 22.30
N LEU A 350 -26.50 -37.24 21.02
CA LEU A 350 -25.26 -36.66 20.50
C LEU A 350 -25.23 -35.13 20.68
N SER A 351 -26.34 -34.44 20.40
CA SER A 351 -26.46 -32.98 20.61
C SER A 351 -26.33 -32.60 22.10
N HIS A 352 -26.90 -33.41 23.00
CA HIS A 352 -26.75 -33.23 24.44
C HIS A 352 -25.32 -33.47 24.94
N GLN A 353 -24.60 -34.45 24.35
CA GLN A 353 -23.19 -34.72 24.68
C GLN A 353 -22.27 -33.58 24.23
N VAL A 354 -22.48 -33.04 23.03
CA VAL A 354 -21.71 -31.88 22.52
C VAL A 354 -21.94 -30.64 23.38
N LYS A 355 -23.17 -30.38 23.84
CA LYS A 355 -23.47 -29.22 24.71
C LYS A 355 -22.97 -29.37 26.15
N THR A 356 -22.77 -30.59 26.64
CA THR A 356 -22.35 -30.86 28.03
C THR A 356 -20.86 -31.23 28.16
N GLY A 357 -20.13 -31.26 27.04
CA GLY A 357 -18.68 -31.45 27.01
C GLY A 357 -18.18 -32.82 27.49
N LYS A 358 -19.06 -33.81 27.64
CA LYS A 358 -18.66 -35.17 28.03
C LYS A 358 -18.45 -36.03 26.79
N ARG A 359 -17.20 -36.39 26.50
CA ARG A 359 -16.86 -37.42 25.50
C ARG A 359 -17.30 -38.80 26.03
N PRO A 360 -17.76 -39.71 25.14
CA PRO A 360 -18.03 -41.08 25.54
C PRO A 360 -16.73 -41.84 25.79
N ASP A 361 -16.75 -42.73 26.79
CA ASP A 361 -15.68 -43.70 27.10
C ASP A 361 -15.55 -44.79 26.01
#